data_AF-A0A6P0RNH7-F1
#
_entry.id   AF-A0A6P0RNH7-F1
#
_cell.length_a   1.000
_cell.length_b   1.000
_cell.length_c   1.000
_cell.angle_alpha   90.00
_cell.angle_beta   90.00
_cell.angle_gamma   90.00
#
_symmetry.space_group_name_H-M   'P 1'
#
loop_
_entity.id
_entity.type
_entity.pdbx_description
1 polymer ?
#
loop_
_entity_poly.entity_id
_entity_poly.type
_entity_poly.pdbx_seq_one_letter_code
_entity_poly.pdbx_strand_id
1 'polypeptide(L)' 'IAGPSGGTETKPVGLVYIGLAKPDGTVECFKYQLGQNRSRSSIRQISACHALDQLRRSLLSRA' A
#
# COMPACT_ATOMS: atom_id res chain seq x y z
N ILE A 1 1.90 -2.42 8.13
CA ILE A 1 1.62 -2.84 9.52
C ILE A 1 0.13 -2.68 9.78
N ALA A 2 -0.63 -3.77 9.83
CA ALA A 2 -2.09 -3.69 9.94
C ALA A 2 -2.61 -3.50 11.38
N GLY A 3 -1.76 -3.60 12.41
CA GLY A 3 -2.20 -3.43 13.80
C GLY A 3 -3.01 -4.60 14.35
N PRO A 4 -3.61 -4.42 15.55
CA PRO A 4 -3.57 -3.20 16.36
C PRO A 4 -2.19 -2.94 17.00
N SER A 5 -1.36 -3.97 17.15
CA SER A 5 0.01 -3.88 17.69
C SER A 5 1.08 -3.98 16.59
N GLY A 6 2.35 -3.86 16.98
CA GLY A 6 3.51 -3.99 16.08
C GLY A 6 3.92 -2.69 15.39
N GLY A 7 3.29 -1.56 15.75
CA GLY A 7 3.76 -0.23 15.39
C GLY A 7 4.96 0.19 16.22
N THR A 8 5.87 0.94 15.61
CA THR A 8 6.96 1.66 16.28
C THR A 8 6.96 3.11 15.80
N GLU A 9 7.77 3.97 16.42
CA GLU A 9 7.94 5.37 15.99
C GLU A 9 8.33 5.46 14.50
N THR A 10 9.26 4.62 14.05
CA THR A 10 9.74 4.61 12.67
C THR A 10 8.84 3.81 11.72
N LYS A 11 8.05 2.87 12.25
CA LYS A 11 7.12 2.01 11.49
C LYS A 11 5.75 1.94 12.16
N PRO A 12 4.94 3.00 12.12
CA PRO A 12 3.66 3.03 12.82
C PRO A 12 2.64 2.06 12.21
N VAL A 13 1.60 1.71 12.99
CA VAL A 13 0.41 1.02 12.45
C VAL A 13 -0.19 1.87 11.33
N GLY A 14 -0.62 1.21 10.26
CA GLY A 14 -1.11 1.85 9.04
C GLY A 14 -0.02 2.19 8.02
N LEU A 15 1.28 2.08 8.35
CA LEU A 15 2.35 2.21 7.35
C LEU A 15 2.32 1.01 6.40
N VAL A 16 2.21 1.25 5.11
CA VAL A 16 2.14 0.23 4.05
C VAL A 16 3.03 0.65 2.89
N TYR A 17 3.83 -0.29 2.39
CA TYR A 17 4.57 -0.15 1.15
C TYR A 17 3.98 -1.10 0.11
N ILE A 18 3.78 -0.61 -1.10
CA ILE A 18 3.26 -1.39 -2.24
C ILE A 18 4.26 -1.25 -3.38
N GLY A 19 4.70 -2.39 -3.93
CA GLY A 19 5.56 -2.44 -5.11
C GLY A 19 4.76 -2.83 -6.35
N LEU A 20 5.04 -2.19 -7.48
CA LEU A 20 4.51 -2.55 -8.78
C LEU A 20 5.66 -2.80 -9.75
N ALA A 21 5.92 -4.08 -10.05
CA ALA A 21 6.94 -4.49 -11.00
C ALA A 21 6.40 -4.47 -12.43
N LYS A 22 7.18 -3.92 -13.36
CA LYS A 22 6.83 -3.81 -14.78
C LYS A 22 7.61 -4.84 -15.63
N PRO A 23 7.12 -5.18 -16.84
CA PRO A 23 7.82 -6.11 -17.73
C PRO A 23 9.21 -5.66 -18.18
N ASP A 24 9.50 -4.36 -18.13
CA ASP A 24 10.82 -3.78 -18.46
C ASP A 24 11.84 -3.91 -17.32
N GLY A 25 11.47 -4.58 -16.22
CA GLY A 25 12.31 -4.78 -15.05
C GLY A 25 12.30 -3.60 -14.07
N THR A 26 11.62 -2.50 -14.37
CA THR A 26 11.49 -1.38 -13.43
C THR A 26 10.43 -1.67 -12.35
N VAL A 27 10.60 -1.08 -11.17
CA VAL A 27 9.66 -1.23 -10.05
C VAL A 27 9.30 0.15 -9.50
N GLU A 28 8.00 0.42 -9.40
CA GLU A 28 7.51 1.58 -8.67
C GLU A 28 7.16 1.19 -7.23
N CYS A 29 7.50 2.05 -6.27
CA CYS A 29 7.22 1.82 -4.85
C CYS A 29 6.36 2.96 -4.30
N PHE A 30 5.25 2.60 -3.69
CA PHE A 30 4.29 3.52 -3.11
C PHE A 30 4.26 3.35 -1.60
N LYS A 31 4.36 4.48 -0.88
CA LYS A 31 4.25 4.54 0.57
C LYS A 31 2.90 5.13 0.97
N TYR A 32 2.18 4.43 1.83
CA TYR A 32 0.91 4.88 2.39
C TYR A 32 0.98 4.92 3.92
N GLN A 33 0.36 5.95 4.51
CA GLN A 33 0.07 6.01 5.94
C GLN A 33 -1.44 5.98 6.15
N LEU A 34 -1.97 4.78 6.40
CA LEU A 34 -3.40 4.52 6.53
C LEU A 34 -3.92 4.75 7.96
N GLY A 35 -3.18 5.47 8.81
CA GLY A 35 -3.62 5.88 10.14
C GLY A 35 -3.69 4.74 11.18
N GLN A 36 -3.51 5.12 12.44
CA GLN A 36 -3.47 4.18 13.58
C GLN A 36 -4.86 3.83 14.13
N ASN A 37 -5.87 4.67 13.86
CA ASN A 37 -7.24 4.50 14.37
C ASN A 37 -8.11 3.56 13.53
N ARG A 38 -7.52 2.86 12.54
CA ARG A 38 -8.24 1.92 11.68
C ARG A 38 -8.07 0.49 12.17
N SER A 39 -9.10 -0.32 12.00
CA SER A 39 -9.03 -1.75 12.30
C SER A 39 -8.07 -2.48 11.36
N ARG A 40 -7.59 -3.65 11.80
CA ARG A 40 -6.73 -4.52 11.00
C ARG A 40 -7.37 -4.90 9.66
N SER A 41 -8.67 -5.18 9.64
CA SER A 41 -9.41 -5.51 8.42
C SER A 41 -9.49 -4.31 7.47
N SER A 42 -9.80 -3.12 7.99
CA SER A 42 -9.85 -1.89 7.19
C SER A 42 -8.50 -1.55 6.57
N ILE A 43 -7.39 -1.64 7.32
CA ILE A 43 -6.05 -1.38 6.77
C ILE A 43 -5.74 -2.35 5.62
N ARG A 44 -6.04 -3.65 5.79
CA ARG A 44 -5.81 -4.65 4.73
C ARG A 44 -6.65 -4.38 3.48
N GLN A 45 -7.94 -4.08 3.65
CA GLN A 45 -8.84 -3.81 2.54
C GLN A 45 -8.40 -2.59 1.75
N ILE A 46 -8.12 -1.47 2.43
CA ILE A 46 -7.66 -0.23 1.77
C ILE A 46 -6.30 -0.44 1.10
N SER A 47 -5.40 -1.22 1.71
CA SER A 47 -4.12 -1.58 1.09
C SER A 47 -4.30 -2.31 -0.25
N ALA A 48 -5.23 -3.28 -0.30
CA ALA A 48 -5.55 -3.99 -1.53
C ALA A 48 -6.17 -3.05 -2.58
N CYS A 49 -7.09 -2.16 -2.18
CA CYS A 49 -7.66 -1.15 -3.06
C CYS A 49 -6.58 -0.23 -3.66
N HIS A 50 -5.61 0.23 -2.85
CA HIS A 50 -4.50 1.03 -3.36
C HIS A 50 -3.62 0.26 -4.33
N ALA A 51 -3.31 -1.01 -4.06
CA ALA A 51 -2.53 -1.84 -4.99
C ALA A 51 -3.22 -1.99 -6.35
N LEU A 52 -4.52 -2.30 -6.33
CA LEU A 52 -5.32 -2.44 -7.54
C LEU A 52 -5.48 -1.10 -8.28
N ASP A 53 -5.63 0.01 -7.56
CA ASP A 53 -5.72 1.34 -8.18
C ASP A 53 -4.40 1.73 -8.86
N GLN A 54 -3.25 1.45 -8.23
CA GLN A 54 -1.95 1.71 -8.86
C GLN A 54 -1.72 0.86 -10.11
N LEU A 55 -2.08 -0.43 -10.05
CA LEU A 55 -2.05 -1.30 -11.23
C LEU A 55 -2.95 -0.75 -12.34
N ARG A 56 -4.20 -0.40 -12.01
CA ARG A 56 -5.18 0.16 -12.97
C ARG A 56 -4.63 1.43 -13.64
N ARG A 57 -4.06 2.36 -12.88
CA ARG A 57 -3.46 3.59 -13.42
C ARG A 57 -2.29 3.29 -14.36
N SER A 58 -1.40 2.38 -13.96
CA SER A 58 -0.24 1.98 -14.77
C SER A 58 -0.65 1.33 -16.10
N LEU A 59 -1.75 0.56 -16.11
CA LEU A 59 -2.29 -0.03 -17.33
C LEU A 59 -2.96 1.02 -18.23
N LEU A 60 -3.68 1.98 -17.66
CA LEU A 60 -4.35 3.04 -18.44
C LEU A 60 -3.38 4.08 -19.01
N SER A 61 -2.24 4.33 -18.35
CA SER A 61 -1.20 5.21 -18.88
C SER A 61 -0.36 4.57 -19.99
N ARG A 62 -0.58 3.29 -20.31
CA ARG A 62 0.04 2.57 -21.42
C ARG A 62 -0.84 2.55 -22.69
N ALA A 63 -1.98 3.25 -22.67
CA ALA A 63 -2.85 3.46 -23.84
C ALA A 63 -2.39 4.68 -24.65
#